data_AF-A0A1T4TLM7-F1
#
_entry.id   AF-A0A1T4TLM7-F1
#
_cell.length_a   1.000
_cell.length_b   1.000
_cell.length_c   1.000
_cell.angle_alpha   90.00
_cell.angle_beta   90.00
_cell.angle_gamma   90.00
#
_symmetry.space_group_name_H-M   'P 1'
#
loop_
_entity.id
_entity.type
_entity.pdbx_description
1 polymer ?
#
loop_
_entity_poly.entity_id
_entity_poly.type
_entity_poly.pdbx_seq_one_letter_code
_entity_poly.pdbx_strand_id
1 'polypeptide(L)'
;MALRVKVAAIALLGGLLLSGEACAWGDMGHKIICELASRLVTQQTHTKIEQMIRADGEFSSFSEACTWADQPRKRAGEHFLNLPRNSMGLSAENCDGASECVVTAIDKDFAALAAKTTDAQSRVTSLKFLGHWVGDVHQPLHVSFADDRGGNEIKTTGECGPNLHAIWDTCLVDRAVGADVDAAASKLLSEVTPQQRRQWAGGTAKDWANEAFAIARRQETQYCEQQGDSFCVRRAASVTIDSAYVAVNSSVVREQLLKAAVRLARLLDRALSP
;
A
#
# COMPACT_ATOMS: atom_id res chain seq x y z
N MET A 1 -14.36 -58.82 39.68
CA MET A 1 -13.99 -58.41 38.31
C MET A 1 -14.47 -56.98 38.11
N ALA A 2 -13.58 -55.99 38.25
CA ALA A 2 -13.93 -54.57 38.14
C ALA A 2 -13.58 -54.07 36.72
N LEU A 3 -14.58 -53.60 35.98
CA LEU A 3 -14.45 -53.12 34.61
C LEU A 3 -13.91 -51.67 34.64
N ARG A 4 -12.68 -51.45 34.17
CA ARG A 4 -12.08 -50.11 34.05
C ARG A 4 -12.56 -49.45 32.75
N VAL A 5 -13.41 -48.43 32.85
CA VAL A 5 -13.74 -47.55 31.72
C VAL A 5 -12.55 -46.61 31.50
N LYS A 6 -11.85 -46.76 30.38
CA LYS A 6 -10.83 -45.80 29.93
C LYS A 6 -11.54 -44.72 29.10
N VAL A 7 -11.66 -43.52 29.67
CA VAL A 7 -12.06 -42.32 28.92
C VAL A 7 -10.87 -41.91 28.06
N ALA A 8 -11.01 -42.03 26.73
CA ALA A 8 -10.05 -41.48 25.78
C ALA A 8 -10.34 -39.98 25.62
N ALA A 9 -9.48 -39.13 26.19
CA ALA A 9 -9.51 -37.70 25.93
C ALA A 9 -8.96 -37.45 24.51
N ILE A 10 -9.83 -37.08 23.58
CA ILE A 10 -9.43 -36.59 22.26
C ILE A 10 -8.96 -35.15 22.45
N ALA A 11 -7.65 -34.94 22.44
CA ALA A 11 -7.07 -33.61 22.36
C ALA A 11 -7.26 -33.07 20.94
N LEU A 12 -8.23 -32.16 20.76
CA LEU A 12 -8.30 -31.31 19.58
C LEU A 12 -7.08 -30.38 19.57
N LEU A 13 -6.02 -30.75 18.84
CA LEU A 13 -5.00 -29.80 18.42
C LEU A 13 -5.67 -28.85 17.42
N GLY A 14 -6.10 -27.69 17.90
CA GLY A 14 -6.47 -26.56 17.06
C GLY A 14 -5.27 -26.15 16.22
N GLY A 15 -5.38 -26.29 14.90
CA GLY A 15 -4.43 -25.70 13.98
C GLY A 15 -4.53 -24.18 14.07
N LEU A 16 -3.52 -23.56 14.68
CA LEU A 16 -3.28 -22.12 14.52
C LEU A 16 -2.93 -21.89 13.04
N LEU A 17 -3.94 -21.47 12.28
CA LEU A 17 -3.75 -20.84 10.98
C LEU A 17 -3.05 -19.50 11.24
N LEU A 18 -1.72 -19.49 11.16
CA LEU A 18 -0.94 -18.26 11.01
C LEU A 18 -1.33 -17.66 9.65
N SER A 19 -2.36 -16.82 9.67
CA SER A 19 -2.64 -15.92 8.56
C SER A 19 -1.50 -14.93 8.54
N GLY A 20 -0.61 -15.02 7.55
CA GLY A 20 0.41 -13.99 7.35
C GLY A 20 -0.28 -12.64 7.28
N GLU A 21 0.08 -11.75 8.20
CA GLU A 21 -0.36 -10.36 8.14
C GLU A 21 0.24 -9.78 6.87
N ALA A 22 -0.61 -9.47 5.89
CA ALA A 22 -0.19 -8.68 4.75
C ALA A 22 0.22 -7.30 5.25
N CYS A 23 1.52 -7.02 5.23
CA CYS A 23 2.03 -5.66 5.16
C CYS A 23 1.47 -5.02 3.88
N ALA A 24 1.46 -3.69 3.81
CA ALA A 24 1.09 -3.02 2.58
C ALA A 24 2.11 -3.26 1.46
N TRP A 25 2.37 -2.32 0.52
CA TRP A 25 3.63 -2.45 -0.25
C TRP A 25 4.72 -2.88 0.74
N GLY A 26 5.40 -3.99 0.51
CA GLY A 26 6.31 -4.49 1.53
C GLY A 26 7.35 -3.41 1.83
N ASP A 27 8.09 -3.52 2.93
CA ASP A 27 9.05 -2.50 3.37
C ASP A 27 9.82 -1.81 2.22
N MET A 28 10.26 -2.61 1.23
CA MET A 28 10.92 -2.13 0.01
C MET A 28 10.11 -1.09 -0.78
N GLY A 29 8.83 -1.34 -1.05
CA GLY A 29 7.99 -0.41 -1.81
C GLY A 29 7.79 0.91 -1.08
N HIS A 30 7.52 0.89 0.24
CA HIS A 30 7.42 2.13 1.03
C HIS A 30 8.73 2.92 1.08
N LYS A 31 9.85 2.23 1.31
CA LYS A 31 11.17 2.85 1.28
C LYS A 31 11.44 3.53 -0.06
N ILE A 32 11.17 2.84 -1.17
CA ILE A 32 11.35 3.40 -2.51
C ILE A 32 10.44 4.61 -2.75
N ILE A 33 9.16 4.54 -2.38
CA ILE A 33 8.23 5.67 -2.55
C ILE A 33 8.69 6.90 -1.78
N CYS A 34 9.11 6.73 -0.52
CA CYS A 34 9.53 7.84 0.32
C CYS A 34 10.91 8.37 -0.06
N GLU A 35 11.83 7.52 -0.52
CA GLU A 35 13.10 7.94 -1.11
C GLU A 35 12.88 8.78 -2.38
N LEU A 36 12.04 8.28 -3.31
CA LEU A 36 11.66 9.02 -4.51
C LEU A 36 11.01 10.36 -4.17
N ALA A 37 10.07 10.38 -3.22
CA ALA A 37 9.40 11.60 -2.79
C ALA A 37 10.41 12.60 -2.20
N SER A 38 11.34 12.14 -1.35
CA SER A 38 12.41 12.96 -0.78
C SER A 38 13.27 13.62 -1.87
N ARG A 39 13.56 12.90 -2.96
CA ARG A 39 14.30 13.45 -4.12
C ARG A 39 13.48 14.38 -5.01
N LEU A 40 12.15 14.31 -4.94
CA LEU A 40 11.23 15.07 -5.80
C LEU A 40 10.73 16.38 -5.17
N VAL A 41 10.71 16.48 -3.85
CA VAL A 41 10.30 17.71 -3.15
C VAL A 41 11.29 18.85 -3.37
N THR A 42 10.87 20.08 -3.03
CA THR A 42 11.78 21.22 -3.00
C THR A 42 12.90 21.04 -1.98
N GLN A 43 14.04 21.70 -2.20
CA GLN A 43 15.17 21.67 -1.27
C GLN A 43 14.78 22.09 0.16
N GLN A 44 13.88 23.07 0.29
CA GLN A 44 13.39 23.53 1.58
C GLN A 44 12.59 22.44 2.31
N THR A 45 11.69 21.75 1.59
CA THR A 45 10.90 20.66 2.14
C THR A 45 11.77 19.46 2.49
N HIS A 46 12.73 19.08 1.64
CA HIS A 46 13.71 18.04 1.93
C HIS A 46 14.45 18.33 3.24
N THR A 47 14.99 19.55 3.41
CA THR A 47 15.67 19.93 4.66
C THR A 47 14.76 19.83 5.89
N LYS A 48 13.48 20.19 5.77
CA LYS A 48 12.52 20.08 6.89
C LYS A 48 12.22 18.61 7.24
N ILE A 49 11.98 17.75 6.25
CA ILE A 49 11.78 16.31 6.45
C ILE A 49 12.98 15.73 7.20
N GLU A 50 14.18 16.01 6.71
CA GLU A 50 15.44 15.56 7.30
C GLU A 50 15.63 16.05 8.75
N GLN A 51 15.26 17.30 9.05
CA GLN A 51 15.28 17.83 10.41
C GLN A 51 14.27 17.13 11.32
N MET A 52 13.05 16.90 10.82
CA MET A 52 11.97 16.22 11.54
C MET A 52 12.36 14.79 11.90
N ILE A 53 12.90 14.01 10.95
CA ILE A 53 13.35 12.63 11.18
C ILE A 53 14.53 12.59 12.15
N ARG A 54 15.54 13.46 11.99
CA ARG A 54 16.67 13.53 12.94
C ARG A 54 16.25 13.89 14.36
N ALA A 55 15.26 14.77 14.51
CA ALA A 55 14.77 15.19 15.83
C ALA A 55 13.99 14.08 16.54
N ASP A 56 13.28 13.24 15.78
CA ASP A 56 12.58 12.04 16.29
C ASP A 56 13.57 10.98 16.77
N GLY A 57 14.68 10.79 16.05
CA GLY A 57 15.78 9.90 16.43
C GLY A 57 15.49 8.41 16.31
N GLU A 58 14.29 8.01 15.86
CA GLU A 58 13.88 6.61 15.68
C GLU A 58 14.43 6.01 14.37
N PHE A 59 14.60 6.83 13.33
CA PHE A 59 15.03 6.40 12.00
C PHE A 59 16.15 7.29 11.45
N SER A 60 16.98 6.71 10.58
CA SER A 60 18.09 7.41 9.93
C SER A 60 17.67 8.24 8.71
N SER A 61 16.51 7.95 8.12
CA SER A 61 16.00 8.61 6.91
C SER A 61 14.46 8.55 6.86
N PHE A 62 13.86 9.42 6.03
CA PHE A 62 12.42 9.37 5.77
C PHE A 62 12.00 8.08 5.06
N SER A 63 12.86 7.55 4.18
CA SER A 63 12.67 6.26 3.52
C SER A 63 12.43 5.14 4.53
N GLU A 64 13.30 5.01 5.53
CA GLU A 64 13.15 4.01 6.60
C GLU A 64 11.92 4.27 7.47
N ALA A 65 11.63 5.53 7.79
CA ALA A 65 10.50 5.90 8.63
C ALA A 65 9.13 5.57 8.01
N CYS A 66 9.05 5.41 6.69
CA CYS A 66 7.81 5.07 5.99
C CYS A 66 7.34 3.62 6.20
N THR A 67 8.12 2.74 6.80
CA THR A 67 7.65 1.39 7.21
C THR A 67 7.05 1.38 8.61
N TRP A 68 7.21 2.47 9.37
CA TRP A 68 6.85 2.53 10.79
C TRP A 68 5.39 2.21 11.09
N ALA A 69 4.46 2.53 10.18
CA ALA A 69 3.04 2.25 10.37
C ALA A 69 2.72 0.75 10.44
N ASP A 70 3.58 -0.11 9.89
CA ASP A 70 3.45 -1.58 9.92
C ASP A 70 4.25 -2.24 11.06
N GLN A 71 5.11 -1.50 11.79
CA GLN A 71 6.07 -2.10 12.73
C GLN A 71 6.00 -1.51 14.16
N PRO A 72 5.26 -2.14 15.10
CA PRO A 72 4.15 -3.05 14.83
C PRO A 72 3.02 -2.31 14.12
N ARG A 73 2.06 -3.05 13.55
CA ARG A 73 0.96 -2.47 12.78
C ARG A 73 0.12 -1.49 13.63
N LYS A 74 -0.01 -0.26 13.16
CA LYS A 74 -0.74 0.85 13.76
C LYS A 74 -1.90 1.23 12.87
N ARG A 75 -3.03 1.64 13.46
CA ARG A 75 -4.24 2.08 12.72
C ARG A 75 -4.62 1.08 11.62
N ALA A 76 -4.69 -0.21 11.97
CA ALA A 76 -4.72 -1.30 10.99
C ALA A 76 -5.83 -1.21 9.92
N GLY A 77 -7.00 -0.64 10.26
CA GLY A 77 -8.11 -0.44 9.31
C GLY A 77 -7.89 0.71 8.32
N GLU A 78 -6.85 1.52 8.52
CA GLU A 78 -6.53 2.69 7.71
C GLU A 78 -5.52 2.39 6.60
N HIS A 79 -4.99 1.17 6.54
CA HIS A 79 -4.06 0.74 5.49
C HIS A 79 -4.74 0.48 4.14
N PHE A 80 -6.06 0.33 4.12
CA PHE A 80 -6.78 -0.10 2.92
C PHE A 80 -8.16 0.55 2.82
N LEU A 81 -8.82 0.30 1.69
CA LEU A 81 -10.21 0.62 1.44
C LEU A 81 -10.87 -0.61 0.80
N ASN A 82 -11.90 -1.12 1.46
CA ASN A 82 -12.68 -2.25 0.97
C ASN A 82 -13.97 -1.74 0.30
N LEU A 83 -14.26 -2.29 -0.88
CA LEU A 83 -15.45 -2.01 -1.68
C LEU A 83 -16.24 -3.31 -1.91
N PRO A 84 -17.56 -3.24 -2.15
CA PRO A 84 -18.34 -4.40 -2.58
C PRO A 84 -18.04 -4.76 -4.04
N ARG A 85 -18.26 -6.03 -4.41
CA ARG A 85 -17.95 -6.58 -5.76
C ARG A 85 -18.70 -5.93 -6.92
N ASN A 86 -19.82 -5.28 -6.64
CA ASN A 86 -20.61 -4.51 -7.60
C ASN A 86 -20.27 -3.01 -7.59
N SER A 87 -19.23 -2.59 -6.86
CA SER A 87 -18.78 -1.20 -6.83
C SER A 87 -18.08 -0.80 -8.13
N MET A 88 -18.33 0.42 -8.56
CA MET A 88 -17.60 1.07 -9.66
C MET A 88 -16.41 1.91 -9.16
N GLY A 89 -16.21 1.97 -7.86
CA GLY A 89 -15.23 2.81 -7.19
C GLY A 89 -15.86 3.52 -6.00
N LEU A 90 -15.03 4.23 -5.26
CA LEU A 90 -15.45 5.06 -4.14
C LEU A 90 -16.22 6.29 -4.66
N SER A 91 -17.49 6.39 -4.26
CA SER A 91 -18.41 7.43 -4.74
C SER A 91 -18.36 8.73 -3.93
N ALA A 92 -18.10 8.62 -2.62
CA ALA A 92 -17.94 9.73 -1.69
C ALA A 92 -16.52 9.76 -1.12
N GLU A 93 -16.16 10.77 -0.32
CA GLU A 93 -14.89 10.77 0.42
C GLU A 93 -14.91 9.89 1.68
N ASN A 94 -16.07 9.30 1.99
CA ASN A 94 -16.23 8.41 3.13
C ASN A 94 -15.80 6.98 2.78
N CYS A 95 -15.34 6.25 3.78
CA CYS A 95 -14.97 4.85 3.64
C CYS A 95 -16.24 3.98 3.58
N ASP A 96 -16.53 3.38 2.42
CA ASP A 96 -17.71 2.53 2.25
C ASP A 96 -17.74 1.41 3.31
N GLY A 97 -18.66 1.50 4.27
CA GLY A 97 -18.81 0.51 5.33
C GLY A 97 -17.81 0.59 6.49
N ALA A 98 -16.99 1.65 6.58
CA ALA A 98 -16.06 1.89 7.69
C ALA A 98 -16.04 3.37 8.10
N SER A 99 -15.62 3.68 9.33
CA SER A 99 -15.45 5.07 9.77
C SER A 99 -14.12 5.69 9.33
N GLU A 100 -13.11 4.86 9.10
CA GLU A 100 -11.75 5.26 8.73
C GLU A 100 -11.19 4.26 7.72
N CYS A 101 -10.36 4.74 6.79
CA CYS A 101 -9.70 3.97 5.73
C CYS A 101 -8.52 4.81 5.20
N VAL A 102 -7.77 4.25 4.24
CA VAL A 102 -6.60 4.93 3.68
C VAL A 102 -6.89 6.33 3.12
N VAL A 103 -8.07 6.55 2.57
CA VAL A 103 -8.47 7.86 2.02
C VAL A 103 -8.61 8.91 3.14
N THR A 104 -9.36 8.61 4.20
CA THR A 104 -9.54 9.54 5.31
C THR A 104 -8.25 9.72 6.13
N ALA A 105 -7.43 8.67 6.22
CA ALA A 105 -6.14 8.70 6.89
C ALA A 105 -5.16 9.67 6.22
N ILE A 106 -5.10 9.69 4.88
CA ILE A 106 -4.30 10.65 4.12
C ILE A 106 -4.72 12.08 4.45
N ASP A 107 -6.02 12.39 4.42
CA ASP A 107 -6.52 13.74 4.66
C ASP A 107 -6.24 14.19 6.10
N LYS A 108 -6.45 13.30 7.07
CA LYS A 108 -6.19 13.54 8.50
C LYS A 108 -4.73 13.82 8.80
N ASP A 109 -3.81 12.96 8.33
CA ASP A 109 -2.38 13.13 8.60
C ASP A 109 -1.77 14.28 7.79
N PHE A 110 -2.27 14.54 6.58
CA PHE A 110 -1.91 15.74 5.84
C PHE A 110 -2.30 17.01 6.62
N ALA A 111 -3.52 17.09 7.13
CA ALA A 111 -3.98 18.24 7.90
C ALA A 111 -3.16 18.45 9.19
N ALA A 112 -2.88 17.37 9.92
CA ALA A 112 -2.07 17.41 11.14
C ALA A 112 -0.62 17.83 10.85
N LEU A 113 -0.02 17.35 9.76
CA LEU A 113 1.32 17.74 9.32
C LEU A 113 1.37 19.21 8.87
N ALA A 114 0.35 19.70 8.18
CA ALA A 114 0.29 21.09 7.70
C ALA A 114 0.02 22.10 8.83
N ALA A 115 -0.76 21.72 9.85
CA ALA A 115 -1.18 22.62 10.91
C ALA A 115 -0.01 23.04 11.81
N LYS A 116 0.22 24.36 11.91
CA LYS A 116 1.26 24.95 12.79
C LYS A 116 0.94 24.80 14.29
N THR A 117 -0.30 24.47 14.62
CA THR A 117 -0.78 24.26 16.00
C THR A 117 -0.51 22.85 16.51
N THR A 118 -0.25 21.89 15.62
CA THR A 118 0.12 20.51 15.99
C THR A 118 1.52 20.52 16.59
N ASP A 119 1.72 19.83 17.72
CA ASP A 119 3.02 19.72 18.36
C ASP A 119 4.04 18.98 17.47
N ALA A 120 5.33 19.16 17.75
CA ALA A 120 6.40 18.64 16.91
C ALA A 120 6.35 17.11 16.77
N GLN A 121 6.05 16.37 17.86
CA GLN A 121 6.03 14.91 17.85
C GLN A 121 4.85 14.37 17.04
N SER A 122 3.68 14.99 17.19
CA SER A 122 2.50 14.66 16.40
C SER A 122 2.71 14.98 14.92
N ARG A 123 3.40 16.07 14.58
CA ARG A 123 3.76 16.39 13.19
C ARG A 123 4.69 15.35 12.58
N VAL A 124 5.72 14.89 13.30
CA VAL A 124 6.59 13.81 12.82
C VAL A 124 5.80 12.51 12.66
N THR A 125 4.93 12.19 13.62
CA THR A 125 4.06 11.01 13.53
C THR A 125 3.19 11.05 12.27
N SER A 126 2.59 12.20 11.96
CA SER A 126 1.81 12.37 10.74
C SER A 126 2.67 12.38 9.46
N LEU A 127 3.93 12.82 9.51
CA LEU A 127 4.86 12.66 8.40
C LEU A 127 5.10 11.17 8.06
N LYS A 128 5.35 10.34 9.09
CA LYS A 128 5.55 8.89 8.93
C LYS A 128 4.31 8.22 8.35
N PHE A 129 3.14 8.52 8.94
CA PHE A 129 1.86 7.99 8.47
C PHE A 129 1.52 8.43 7.05
N LEU A 130 1.66 9.72 6.73
CA LEU A 130 1.35 10.24 5.39
C LEU A 130 2.21 9.57 4.31
N GLY A 131 3.50 9.35 4.58
CA GLY A 131 4.38 8.62 3.68
C GLY A 131 3.90 7.19 3.42
N HIS A 132 3.45 6.51 4.46
CA HIS A 132 2.91 5.14 4.37
C HIS A 132 1.58 5.10 3.61
N TRP A 133 0.56 5.87 4.02
CA TRP A 133 -0.78 5.85 3.42
C TRP A 133 -0.79 6.21 1.94
N VAL A 134 0.07 7.16 1.52
CA VAL A 134 0.19 7.48 0.10
C VAL A 134 0.81 6.31 -0.67
N GLY A 135 1.67 5.51 -0.06
CA GLY A 135 2.08 4.23 -0.65
C GLY A 135 0.89 3.29 -0.80
N ASP A 136 0.19 3.01 0.29
CA ASP A 136 -0.92 2.05 0.37
C ASP A 136 -2.01 2.31 -0.66
N VAL A 137 -2.48 3.56 -0.76
CA VAL A 137 -3.57 3.91 -1.67
C VAL A 137 -3.20 3.67 -3.15
N HIS A 138 -1.90 3.55 -3.46
CA HIS A 138 -1.40 3.23 -4.80
C HIS A 138 -1.14 1.74 -5.01
N GLN A 139 -1.21 0.90 -3.98
CA GLN A 139 -1.19 -0.56 -4.11
C GLN A 139 -2.58 -1.00 -4.59
N PRO A 140 -2.75 -1.55 -5.81
CA PRO A 140 -4.07 -1.89 -6.35
C PRO A 140 -4.94 -2.74 -5.43
N LEU A 141 -4.36 -3.72 -4.74
CA LEU A 141 -5.08 -4.63 -3.86
C LEU A 141 -5.34 -4.06 -2.45
N HIS A 142 -4.82 -2.87 -2.13
CA HIS A 142 -5.23 -2.10 -0.94
C HIS A 142 -6.54 -1.35 -1.16
N VAL A 143 -6.93 -1.14 -2.42
CA VAL A 143 -8.23 -0.57 -2.75
C VAL A 143 -8.99 -1.60 -3.57
N SER A 144 -9.68 -2.51 -2.89
CA SER A 144 -10.17 -3.74 -3.50
C SER A 144 -11.37 -4.30 -2.72
N PHE A 145 -11.58 -5.62 -2.68
CA PHE A 145 -12.81 -6.21 -2.16
C PHE A 145 -12.66 -6.82 -0.77
N ALA A 146 -13.70 -6.60 0.05
CA ALA A 146 -13.73 -7.04 1.45
C ALA A 146 -13.74 -8.56 1.61
N ASP A 147 -14.43 -9.27 0.71
CA ASP A 147 -14.81 -10.68 0.82
C ASP A 147 -13.63 -11.65 0.68
N ASP A 148 -12.50 -11.21 0.12
CA ASP A 148 -11.26 -11.98 0.06
C ASP A 148 -10.07 -11.26 0.71
N ARG A 149 -10.38 -10.23 1.51
CA ARG A 149 -9.42 -9.40 2.23
C ARG A 149 -8.36 -8.82 1.27
N GLY A 150 -8.82 -8.29 0.15
CA GLY A 150 -7.96 -7.72 -0.90
C GLY A 150 -7.02 -8.71 -1.57
N GLY A 151 -7.47 -9.94 -1.80
CA GLY A 151 -6.67 -10.98 -2.47
C GLY A 151 -5.76 -11.78 -1.52
N ASN A 152 -5.81 -11.53 -0.21
CA ASN A 152 -5.13 -12.35 0.79
C ASN A 152 -5.65 -13.80 0.80
N GLU A 153 -6.92 -14.00 0.44
CA GLU A 153 -7.52 -15.33 0.37
C GLU A 153 -7.41 -15.99 -1.01
N ILE A 154 -6.78 -15.33 -1.98
CA ILE A 154 -6.53 -15.88 -3.32
C ILE A 154 -5.14 -16.50 -3.33
N LYS A 155 -5.07 -17.84 -3.42
CA LYS A 155 -3.80 -18.56 -3.43
C LYS A 155 -3.02 -18.28 -4.71
N THR A 156 -1.72 -18.51 -4.67
CA THR A 156 -0.86 -18.42 -5.84
C THR A 156 -0.07 -19.69 -6.07
N THR A 157 0.23 -19.97 -7.33
CA THR A 157 1.15 -21.02 -7.78
C THR A 157 2.18 -20.41 -8.71
N GLY A 158 3.36 -21.03 -8.85
CA GLY A 158 4.43 -20.50 -9.70
C GLY A 158 5.48 -19.75 -8.88
N GLU A 159 5.95 -18.62 -9.38
CA GLU A 159 7.00 -17.85 -8.72
C GLU A 159 6.44 -16.97 -7.60
N CYS A 160 7.12 -17.02 -6.45
CA CYS A 160 6.86 -16.23 -5.24
C CYS A 160 5.53 -16.51 -4.53
N GLY A 161 5.47 -16.13 -3.25
CA GLY A 161 4.27 -15.77 -2.47
C GLY A 161 3.18 -16.84 -2.25
N PRO A 162 2.53 -16.88 -1.07
CA PRO A 162 1.43 -17.81 -0.82
C PRO A 162 0.07 -17.32 -1.33
N ASN A 163 -0.09 -16.01 -1.53
CA ASN A 163 -1.34 -15.38 -1.96
C ASN A 163 -1.10 -14.15 -2.85
N LEU A 164 -2.14 -13.76 -3.58
CA LEU A 164 -2.08 -12.69 -4.58
C LEU A 164 -1.70 -11.34 -3.98
N HIS A 165 -2.20 -11.00 -2.79
CA HIS A 165 -1.87 -9.73 -2.13
C HIS A 165 -0.37 -9.60 -1.87
N ALA A 166 0.23 -10.63 -1.25
CA ALA A 166 1.66 -10.67 -0.97
C ALA A 166 2.52 -10.61 -2.25
N ILE A 167 2.04 -11.13 -3.38
CA ILE A 167 2.72 -10.99 -4.68
C ILE A 167 2.84 -9.53 -5.10
N TRP A 168 1.76 -8.75 -4.97
CA TRP A 168 1.74 -7.33 -5.31
C TRP A 168 2.60 -6.51 -4.36
N ASP A 169 2.56 -6.80 -3.07
CA ASP A 169 3.32 -6.06 -2.06
C ASP A 169 4.83 -6.24 -2.21
N THR A 170 5.27 -7.47 -2.49
CA THR A 170 6.68 -7.85 -2.33
C THR A 170 7.31 -8.36 -3.62
N CYS A 171 6.80 -9.46 -4.18
CA CYS A 171 7.46 -10.12 -5.31
C CYS A 171 7.48 -9.23 -6.55
N LEU A 172 6.36 -8.62 -6.92
CA LEU A 172 6.31 -7.76 -8.10
C LEU A 172 7.18 -6.50 -7.92
N VAL A 173 7.32 -5.98 -6.69
CA VAL A 173 8.26 -4.89 -6.39
C VAL A 173 9.69 -5.34 -6.63
N ASP A 174 10.12 -6.44 -6.01
CA ASP A 174 11.48 -6.96 -6.18
C ASP A 174 11.80 -7.24 -7.66
N ARG A 175 10.86 -7.84 -8.40
CA ARG A 175 11.02 -8.08 -9.84
C ARG A 175 10.98 -6.81 -10.69
N ALA A 176 10.25 -5.79 -10.26
CA ALA A 176 10.12 -4.54 -11.01
C ALA A 176 11.36 -3.67 -10.91
N VAL A 177 11.96 -3.58 -9.70
CA VAL A 177 12.96 -2.55 -9.37
C VAL A 177 14.18 -3.05 -8.61
N GLY A 178 14.16 -4.28 -8.09
CA GLY A 178 15.23 -4.87 -7.28
C GLY A 178 15.17 -4.45 -5.81
N ALA A 179 16.14 -4.95 -5.02
CA ALA A 179 16.18 -4.80 -3.57
C ALA A 179 17.02 -3.62 -3.05
N ASP A 180 17.67 -2.86 -3.93
CA ASP A 180 18.45 -1.68 -3.54
C ASP A 180 17.60 -0.42 -3.74
N VAL A 181 17.21 0.22 -2.63
CA VAL A 181 16.30 1.38 -2.61
C VAL A 181 16.86 2.55 -3.41
N ASP A 182 18.16 2.84 -3.26
CA ASP A 182 18.80 3.98 -3.92
C ASP A 182 18.95 3.76 -5.43
N ALA A 183 19.35 2.55 -5.84
CA ALA A 183 19.46 2.16 -7.24
C ALA A 183 18.08 2.14 -7.90
N ALA A 184 17.06 1.59 -7.22
CA ALA A 184 15.68 1.58 -7.68
C ALA A 184 15.16 3.01 -7.88
N ALA A 185 15.32 3.89 -6.89
CA ALA A 185 14.89 5.28 -6.96
C ALA A 185 15.61 6.03 -8.10
N SER A 186 16.92 5.85 -8.24
CA SER A 186 17.71 6.48 -9.31
C SER A 186 17.25 6.04 -10.70
N LYS A 187 16.99 4.74 -10.87
CA LYS A 187 16.49 4.18 -12.13
C LYS A 187 15.11 4.72 -12.46
N LEU A 188 14.16 4.65 -11.53
CA LEU A 188 12.79 5.13 -11.75
C LEU A 188 12.74 6.63 -12.08
N LEU A 189 13.56 7.45 -11.42
CA LEU A 189 13.65 8.89 -11.73
C LEU A 189 14.23 9.16 -13.12
N SER A 190 15.11 8.29 -13.61
CA SER A 190 15.65 8.42 -14.99
C SER A 190 14.61 8.07 -16.06
N GLU A 191 13.60 7.27 -15.71
CA GLU A 191 12.54 6.83 -16.62
C GLU A 191 11.35 7.82 -16.67
N VAL A 192 11.16 8.66 -15.64
CA VAL A 192 10.02 9.57 -15.55
C VAL A 192 10.25 10.92 -16.23
N THR A 193 9.37 11.28 -17.16
CA THR A 193 9.45 12.59 -17.84
C THR A 193 8.85 13.72 -17.00
N PRO A 194 9.28 14.99 -17.20
CA PRO A 194 8.62 16.14 -16.59
C PRO A 194 7.11 16.25 -16.91
N GLN A 195 6.70 15.80 -18.09
CA GLN A 195 5.29 15.79 -18.49
C GLN A 195 4.48 14.79 -17.66
N GLN A 196 4.97 13.55 -17.51
CA GLN A 196 4.34 12.55 -16.65
C GLN A 196 4.23 13.03 -15.20
N ARG A 197 5.30 13.62 -14.65
CA ARG A 197 5.25 14.20 -13.29
C ARG A 197 4.16 15.25 -13.13
N ARG A 198 4.02 16.18 -14.08
CA ARG A 198 2.94 17.17 -14.06
C ARG A 198 1.55 16.52 -14.16
N GLN A 199 1.41 15.51 -15.01
CA GLN A 199 0.14 14.80 -15.18
C GLN A 199 -0.26 14.03 -13.91
N TRP A 200 0.70 13.39 -13.23
CA TRP A 200 0.43 12.57 -12.04
C TRP A 200 0.29 13.39 -10.75
N ALA A 201 0.83 14.60 -10.71
CA ALA A 201 0.78 15.47 -9.53
C ALA A 201 -0.64 15.90 -9.12
N GLY A 202 -1.67 15.68 -9.94
CA GLY A 202 -3.06 16.04 -9.64
C GLY A 202 -3.83 15.03 -8.77
N GLY A 203 -5.11 15.30 -8.60
CA GLY A 203 -6.07 14.42 -7.90
C GLY A 203 -6.09 14.58 -6.38
N THR A 204 -7.13 13.95 -5.81
CA THR A 204 -7.40 13.74 -4.39
C THR A 204 -7.10 12.29 -3.98
N ALA A 205 -7.06 12.00 -2.68
CA ALA A 205 -6.88 10.62 -2.19
C ALA A 205 -7.96 9.66 -2.74
N LYS A 206 -9.21 10.13 -2.90
CA LYS A 206 -10.28 9.39 -3.55
C LYS A 206 -9.98 9.08 -5.02
N ASP A 207 -9.46 10.05 -5.77
CA ASP A 207 -9.11 9.82 -7.18
C ASP A 207 -8.02 8.76 -7.30
N TRP A 208 -7.00 8.81 -6.43
CA TRP A 208 -5.91 7.83 -6.42
C TRP A 208 -6.41 6.44 -6.03
N ALA A 209 -7.31 6.36 -5.06
CA ALA A 209 -7.95 5.10 -4.68
C ALA A 209 -8.75 4.51 -5.84
N ASN A 210 -9.50 5.33 -6.58
CA ASN A 210 -10.25 4.88 -7.76
C ASN A 210 -9.33 4.45 -8.92
N GLU A 211 -8.17 5.09 -9.10
CA GLU A 211 -7.15 4.63 -10.04
C GLU A 211 -6.60 3.25 -9.66
N ALA A 212 -6.29 3.03 -8.38
CA ALA A 212 -5.81 1.75 -7.86
C ALA A 212 -6.87 0.64 -7.99
N PHE A 213 -8.13 0.94 -7.66
CA PHE A 213 -9.24 0.02 -7.83
C PHE A 213 -9.46 -0.37 -9.29
N ALA A 214 -9.33 0.59 -10.22
CA ALA A 214 -9.41 0.32 -11.65
C ALA A 214 -8.30 -0.64 -12.11
N ILE A 215 -7.09 -0.55 -11.54
CA ILE A 215 -6.00 -1.50 -11.79
C ILE A 215 -6.33 -2.88 -11.22
N ALA A 216 -6.85 -2.97 -9.99
CA ALA A 216 -7.23 -4.24 -9.38
C ALA A 216 -8.24 -5.02 -10.24
N ARG A 217 -9.12 -4.31 -10.95
CA ARG A 217 -10.16 -4.88 -11.85
C ARG A 217 -9.70 -5.18 -13.28
N ARG A 218 -8.43 -4.94 -13.62
CA ARG A 218 -7.88 -5.28 -14.95
C ARG A 218 -7.74 -6.79 -15.13
N GLN A 219 -7.84 -7.26 -16.37
CA GLN A 219 -7.69 -8.67 -16.71
C GLN A 219 -6.28 -9.18 -16.36
N GLU A 220 -5.27 -8.33 -16.54
CA GLU A 220 -3.85 -8.61 -16.31
C GLU A 220 -3.52 -8.84 -14.82
N THR A 221 -4.28 -8.23 -13.92
CA THR A 221 -4.18 -8.44 -12.46
C THR A 221 -4.63 -9.85 -12.09
N GLN A 222 -5.50 -10.46 -12.91
CA GLN A 222 -6.13 -11.77 -12.70
C GLN A 222 -6.86 -11.92 -11.36
N TYR A 223 -7.24 -10.80 -10.74
CA TYR A 223 -7.94 -10.77 -9.45
C TYR A 223 -9.41 -11.19 -9.56
N CYS A 224 -10.08 -10.79 -10.64
CA CYS A 224 -11.46 -11.17 -10.93
C CYS A 224 -11.79 -11.12 -12.43
N GLU A 225 -12.95 -11.66 -12.79
CA GLU A 225 -13.54 -11.52 -14.13
C GLU A 225 -14.72 -10.55 -14.08
N GLN A 226 -14.75 -9.60 -15.01
CA GLN A 226 -15.87 -8.67 -15.11
C GLN A 226 -17.09 -9.36 -15.73
N GLN A 227 -18.24 -9.24 -15.09
CA GLN A 227 -19.54 -9.67 -15.57
C GLN A 227 -20.48 -8.48 -15.66
N GLY A 228 -20.97 -8.20 -16.87
CA GLY A 228 -21.72 -6.97 -17.16
C GLY A 228 -20.86 -5.72 -16.93
N ASP A 229 -21.51 -4.62 -16.60
CA ASP A 229 -20.85 -3.30 -16.54
C ASP A 229 -20.10 -3.05 -15.22
N SER A 230 -20.42 -3.79 -14.15
CA SER A 230 -19.94 -3.44 -12.80
C SER A 230 -19.53 -4.60 -11.91
N PHE A 231 -19.98 -5.82 -12.18
CA PHE A 231 -19.74 -6.92 -11.26
C PHE A 231 -18.39 -7.57 -11.52
N CYS A 232 -17.58 -7.69 -10.49
CA CYS A 232 -16.30 -8.37 -10.52
C CYS A 232 -16.46 -9.73 -9.83
N VAL A 233 -16.58 -10.83 -10.58
CA VAL A 233 -16.71 -12.18 -10.02
C VAL A 233 -15.34 -12.74 -9.73
N ARG A 234 -15.14 -13.28 -8.53
CA ARG A 234 -13.90 -13.97 -8.15
C ARG A 234 -13.61 -15.08 -9.17
N ARG A 235 -12.47 -14.94 -9.87
CA ARG A 235 -12.11 -15.76 -11.04
C ARG A 235 -11.75 -17.19 -10.67
N ALA A 236 -10.85 -17.35 -9.71
CA ALA A 236 -10.31 -18.65 -9.32
C ALA A 236 -9.88 -18.63 -7.85
N ALA A 237 -9.84 -19.81 -7.22
CA ALA A 237 -9.24 -19.97 -5.89
C ALA A 237 -7.72 -19.79 -5.90
N SER A 238 -7.09 -19.89 -7.08
CA SER A 238 -5.65 -19.78 -7.28
C SER A 238 -5.30 -19.02 -8.56
N VAL A 239 -4.29 -18.16 -8.52
CA VAL A 239 -3.70 -17.47 -9.68
C VAL A 239 -2.31 -18.03 -9.96
N THR A 240 -1.98 -18.29 -11.23
CA THR A 240 -0.62 -18.71 -11.61
C THR A 240 0.24 -17.50 -11.90
N ILE A 241 1.32 -17.35 -11.14
CA ILE A 241 2.32 -16.29 -11.28
C ILE A 241 3.46 -16.84 -12.13
N ASP A 242 3.35 -16.63 -13.44
CA ASP A 242 4.39 -16.97 -14.41
C ASP A 242 5.18 -15.73 -14.86
N SER A 243 6.16 -15.94 -15.73
CA SER A 243 7.01 -14.86 -16.24
C SER A 243 6.22 -13.78 -17.02
N ALA A 244 5.11 -14.15 -17.67
CA ALA A 244 4.27 -13.21 -18.40
C ALA A 244 3.46 -12.34 -17.42
N TYR A 245 2.90 -12.93 -16.37
CA TYR A 245 2.24 -12.20 -15.28
C TYR A 245 3.18 -11.20 -14.62
N VAL A 246 4.39 -11.65 -14.29
CA VAL A 246 5.42 -10.79 -13.67
C VAL A 246 5.80 -9.65 -14.60
N ALA A 247 6.10 -9.93 -15.88
CA ALA A 247 6.53 -8.91 -16.82
C ALA A 247 5.49 -7.78 -16.99
N VAL A 248 4.22 -8.15 -17.17
CA VAL A 248 3.12 -7.17 -17.36
C VAL A 248 2.89 -6.36 -16.09
N ASN A 249 2.76 -7.02 -14.94
CA ASN A 249 2.40 -6.34 -13.70
C ASN A 249 3.58 -5.58 -13.07
N SER A 250 4.83 -5.98 -13.33
CA SER A 250 6.00 -5.19 -12.91
C SER A 250 6.03 -3.79 -13.53
N SER A 251 5.58 -3.62 -14.79
CA SER A 251 5.42 -2.28 -15.38
C SER A 251 4.42 -1.42 -14.61
N VAL A 252 3.30 -2.03 -14.18
CA VAL A 252 2.27 -1.35 -13.40
C VAL A 252 2.81 -0.95 -12.03
N VAL A 253 3.56 -1.84 -11.37
CA VAL A 253 4.21 -1.53 -10.09
C VAL A 253 5.13 -0.32 -10.21
N ARG A 254 6.02 -0.27 -11.22
CA ARG A 254 6.92 0.90 -11.41
C ARG A 254 6.13 2.21 -11.55
N GLU A 255 5.05 2.20 -12.33
CA GLU A 255 4.20 3.38 -12.51
C GLU A 255 3.51 3.79 -11.19
N GLN A 256 2.99 2.83 -10.42
CA GLN A 256 2.32 3.12 -9.14
C GLN A 256 3.29 3.66 -8.09
N LEU A 257 4.51 3.11 -7.98
CA LEU A 257 5.56 3.63 -7.09
C LEU A 257 5.91 5.09 -7.46
N LEU A 258 6.05 5.38 -8.76
CA LEU A 258 6.33 6.73 -9.25
C LEU A 258 5.16 7.71 -9.01
N LYS A 259 3.92 7.29 -9.27
CA LYS A 259 2.72 8.09 -8.99
C LYS A 259 2.61 8.42 -7.51
N ALA A 260 2.77 7.42 -6.64
CA ALA A 260 2.77 7.60 -5.19
C ALA A 260 3.82 8.62 -4.76
N ALA A 261 5.05 8.49 -5.24
CA ALA A 261 6.13 9.40 -4.91
C ALA A 261 5.89 10.85 -5.39
N VAL A 262 5.38 11.04 -6.62
CA VAL A 262 5.05 12.37 -7.16
C VAL A 262 3.94 13.03 -6.35
N ARG A 263 2.91 12.27 -5.98
CA ARG A 263 1.77 12.75 -5.19
C ARG A 263 2.17 13.05 -3.76
N LEU A 264 2.97 12.17 -3.14
CA LEU A 264 3.54 12.38 -1.81
C LEU A 264 4.42 13.62 -1.78
N ALA A 265 5.31 13.81 -2.76
CA ALA A 265 6.16 14.99 -2.85
C ALA A 265 5.33 16.29 -2.89
N ARG A 266 4.28 16.33 -3.72
CA ARG A 266 3.34 17.48 -3.75
C ARG A 266 2.69 17.72 -2.39
N LEU A 267 2.23 16.68 -1.70
CA LEU A 267 1.61 16.82 -0.38
C LEU A 267 2.62 17.35 0.64
N LEU A 268 3.84 16.82 0.65
CA LEU A 268 4.91 17.25 1.55
C LEU A 268 5.31 18.70 1.31
N ASP A 269 5.47 19.12 0.06
CA ASP A 269 5.75 20.52 -0.29
C ASP A 269 4.63 21.44 0.21
N ARG A 270 3.36 21.07 -0.01
CA ARG A 270 2.21 21.85 0.47
C ARG A 270 2.12 21.92 2.00
N ALA A 271 2.47 20.84 2.70
CA ALA A 271 2.34 20.77 4.16
C ALA A 271 3.50 21.47 4.87
N LEU A 272 4.71 21.41 4.31
CA LEU A 272 5.92 21.86 4.99
C LEU A 272 6.43 23.19 4.44
N SER A 273 6.18 23.53 3.18
CA SER A 273 6.61 24.79 2.55
C SER A 273 5.46 25.44 1.75
N PRO A 274 4.34 25.78 2.40
CA PRO A 274 3.16 26.36 1.76
C PRO A 274 3.38 27.77 1.20
#